data_AF-A0A7K7S251-F1
#
_entry.id   AF-A0A7K7S251-F1
#
_cell.length_a   1.000
_cell.length_b   1.000
_cell.length_c   1.000
_cell.angle_alpha   90.00
_cell.angle_beta   90.00
_cell.angle_gamma   90.00
#
_symmetry.space_group_name_H-M   'P 1'
#
loop_
_entity.id
_entity.type
_entity.pdbx_description
1 polymer ?
#
loop_
_entity_poly.entity_id
_entity_poly.type
_entity_poly.pdbx_seq_one_letter_code
_entity_poly.pdbx_strand_id
1 'polypeptide(L)'
;MGRWICCLCSRAADPLMLLLVLALGCNPSTAAAAAAAASPSVPHVKPSYSFGRTFLGLDKCNACIGTSICKKFFKEEIRFDTWLSSHLKLPPSSLLSYSGNYTDDAKSWRLVDITRLTSKYQHDWADKRICTSLLRTRSCSLERALRRTQRFQKWLRAKRLTPDLVQGLSSPLLRCPSQRLLDRIVRRYAEGPDAGSIYMDHLTDRDKLRLLYTLAVNSHPILLQIFPDVEGWPFPRYLGSCGCLLVSASTRPLCDFFGAAPEVAADLALQLLAVLRSMATNDLNYFFYFTRVDAGTFGVFSNGHLFIRDASTLGVIDKEEGTQ
;
A
#
# COMPACT_ATOMS: atom_id res chain seq x y z
N MET A 1 -1.85 -7.82 41.13
CA MET A 1 -2.15 -9.26 41.26
C MET A 1 -3.06 -9.65 40.12
N GLY A 2 -2.57 -10.54 39.26
CA GLY A 2 -3.09 -10.76 37.92
C GLY A 2 -4.34 -11.63 37.84
N ARG A 3 -5.06 -11.47 36.72
CA ARG A 3 -5.90 -12.50 36.13
C ARG A 3 -5.74 -12.44 34.61
N TRP A 4 -4.85 -13.28 34.11
CA TRP A 4 -4.78 -13.67 32.71
C TRP A 4 -5.85 -14.74 32.50
N ILE A 5 -6.77 -14.51 31.55
CA ILE A 5 -7.72 -15.52 31.12
C ILE A 5 -7.16 -16.16 29.86
N CYS A 6 -6.79 -17.43 30.01
CA CYS A 6 -6.36 -18.31 28.94
C CYS A 6 -7.45 -18.49 27.88
N CYS A 7 -7.05 -18.35 26.62
CA CYS A 7 -7.67 -18.98 25.48
C CYS A 7 -7.64 -20.50 25.64
N LEU A 8 -8.73 -21.20 25.30
CA LEU A 8 -8.70 -22.57 24.79
C LEU A 8 -9.99 -22.92 24.02
N CYS A 9 -9.76 -23.30 22.76
CA CYS A 9 -10.39 -24.35 21.95
C CYS A 9 -11.83 -24.28 21.40
N SER A 10 -11.83 -24.31 20.06
CA SER A 10 -12.47 -25.31 19.20
C SER A 10 -13.96 -25.18 18.87
N ARG A 11 -14.23 -24.95 17.58
CA ARG A 11 -14.97 -25.92 16.76
C ARG A 11 -14.71 -25.71 15.27
N ALA A 12 -14.42 -26.82 14.61
CA ALA A 12 -14.30 -26.95 13.17
C ALA A 12 -15.57 -26.45 12.45
N ALA A 13 -15.38 -25.68 11.39
CA ALA A 13 -16.41 -25.44 10.38
C ALA A 13 -15.72 -25.21 9.02
N ASP A 14 -15.91 -26.21 8.17
CA ASP A 14 -15.71 -26.37 6.72
C ASP A 14 -14.90 -25.35 5.88
N PRO A 15 -13.90 -25.82 5.11
CA PRO A 15 -13.23 -25.02 4.07
C PRO A 15 -14.05 -24.84 2.79
N LEU A 16 -15.25 -25.43 2.68
CA LEU A 16 -16.08 -25.39 1.47
C LEU A 16 -16.95 -24.11 1.34
N MET A 17 -17.15 -23.36 2.43
CA MET A 17 -17.98 -22.14 2.43
C MET A 17 -17.25 -20.87 1.96
N LEU A 18 -15.93 -20.91 1.78
CA LEU A 18 -15.17 -19.78 1.23
C LEU A 18 -15.27 -19.66 -0.30
N LEU A 19 -15.67 -20.73 -1.00
CA LEU A 19 -15.80 -20.75 -2.46
C LEU A 19 -17.11 -20.13 -2.97
N LEU A 20 -18.15 -20.04 -2.13
CA LEU A 20 -19.48 -19.57 -2.53
C LEU A 20 -19.72 -18.05 -2.34
N VAL A 21 -18.86 -17.36 -1.58
CA VAL A 21 -19.06 -15.92 -1.27
C VAL A 21 -18.38 -14.98 -2.28
N LEU A 22 -17.53 -15.48 -3.17
CA LEU A 22 -16.83 -14.67 -4.19
C LEU A 22 -17.62 -14.42 -5.48
N ALA A 23 -18.85 -14.94 -5.60
CA ALA A 23 -19.63 -14.86 -6.84
C ALA A 23 -20.48 -13.59 -7.02
N LEU A 24 -20.54 -12.68 -6.03
CA LEU A 24 -21.39 -11.48 -6.10
C LEU A 24 -20.57 -10.21 -5.92
N GLY A 25 -20.03 -9.70 -7.03
CA GLY A 25 -19.48 -8.35 -7.08
C GLY A 25 -18.37 -8.13 -8.09
N CYS A 26 -18.55 -8.54 -9.35
CA CYS A 26 -17.66 -8.13 -10.43
C CYS A 26 -18.46 -7.51 -11.56
N ASN A 27 -18.31 -6.20 -11.77
CA ASN A 27 -18.62 -5.55 -13.04
C ASN A 27 -17.31 -5.45 -13.84
N PRO A 28 -17.12 -6.26 -14.89
CA PRO A 28 -15.97 -6.12 -15.77
C PRO A 28 -16.21 -4.97 -16.75
N SER A 29 -15.40 -3.92 -16.67
CA SER A 29 -15.28 -2.96 -17.78
C SER A 29 -14.35 -3.54 -18.83
N THR A 30 -14.90 -4.04 -19.93
CA THR A 30 -14.16 -4.57 -21.08
C THR A 30 -13.53 -3.44 -21.88
N ALA A 31 -12.21 -3.49 -22.11
CA ALA A 31 -11.55 -2.78 -23.21
C ALA A 31 -10.71 -3.78 -24.00
N ALA A 32 -11.09 -4.00 -25.25
CA ALA A 32 -10.48 -4.95 -26.17
C ALA A 32 -9.08 -4.49 -26.61
N ALA A 33 -8.13 -5.43 -26.64
CA ALA A 33 -6.81 -5.22 -27.20
C ALA A 33 -6.83 -5.37 -28.72
N ALA A 34 -6.29 -4.38 -29.44
CA ALA A 34 -5.92 -4.51 -30.84
C ALA A 34 -4.44 -4.15 -31.00
N ALA A 35 -3.71 -5.04 -31.68
CA ALA A 35 -2.30 -4.91 -32.00
C ALA A 35 -2.07 -3.89 -33.13
N ALA A 36 -0.99 -3.11 -33.03
CA ALA A 36 -0.34 -2.51 -34.20
C ALA A 36 1.13 -2.18 -33.89
N ALA A 37 2.02 -2.73 -34.71
CA ALA A 37 3.42 -2.36 -34.80
C ALA A 37 3.59 -1.11 -35.67
N ALA A 38 4.44 -0.17 -35.25
CA ALA A 38 5.37 0.63 -36.06
C ALA A 38 5.90 1.83 -35.25
N SER A 39 7.22 1.95 -35.16
CA SER A 39 7.90 3.12 -34.57
C SER A 39 8.04 4.25 -35.59
N PRO A 40 7.83 5.51 -35.19
CA PRO A 40 8.60 6.61 -35.75
C PRO A 40 9.31 7.43 -34.66
N SER A 41 10.51 7.88 -35.02
CA SER A 41 11.41 8.76 -34.28
C SER A 41 10.71 10.03 -33.75
N VAL A 42 10.89 10.30 -32.46
CA VAL A 42 10.22 11.41 -31.75
C VAL A 42 11.14 12.65 -31.68
N PRO A 43 10.70 13.83 -32.17
CA PRO A 43 11.40 15.09 -31.92
C PRO A 43 11.18 15.53 -30.45
N HIS A 44 12.20 16.15 -29.85
CA HIS A 44 12.14 16.70 -28.49
C HIS A 44 11.07 17.79 -28.36
N VAL A 45 9.87 17.41 -27.92
CA VAL A 45 8.78 18.32 -27.56
C VAL A 45 9.03 18.85 -26.14
N LYS A 46 8.85 20.16 -25.95
CA LYS A 46 8.92 20.83 -24.62
C LYS A 46 7.92 20.18 -23.64
N PRO A 47 8.27 20.05 -22.35
CA PRO A 47 7.38 19.43 -21.35
C PRO A 47 6.18 20.34 -21.10
N SER A 48 5.05 20.09 -21.76
CA SER A 48 3.79 20.79 -21.52
C SER A 48 2.95 20.14 -20.43
N TYR A 49 3.47 19.10 -19.79
CA TYR A 49 2.72 18.33 -18.82
C TYR A 49 2.95 18.80 -17.39
N SER A 50 1.98 19.54 -16.85
CA SER A 50 1.91 19.75 -15.39
C SER A 50 1.02 18.67 -14.80
N PHE A 51 1.61 17.65 -14.16
CA PHE A 51 0.86 16.85 -13.21
C PHE A 51 0.21 17.79 -12.18
N GLY A 52 -1.11 17.76 -12.09
CA GLY A 52 -1.82 18.56 -11.11
C GLY A 52 -1.38 18.15 -9.71
N ARG A 53 -0.73 19.06 -8.97
CA ARG A 53 -0.34 18.83 -7.57
C ARG A 53 -1.51 18.30 -6.74
N THR A 54 -2.73 18.77 -7.03
CA THR A 54 -3.99 18.31 -6.43
C THR A 54 -4.32 16.84 -6.71
N PHE A 55 -4.03 16.31 -7.90
CA PHE A 55 -4.34 14.92 -8.21
C PHE A 55 -3.45 13.95 -7.40
N LEU A 56 -2.16 14.30 -7.30
CA LEU A 56 -1.18 13.58 -6.48
C LEU A 56 -1.45 13.76 -4.98
N GLY A 57 -2.25 14.75 -4.59
CA GLY A 57 -2.47 15.14 -3.18
C GLY A 57 -1.27 15.89 -2.59
N LEU A 58 -0.45 16.53 -3.43
CA LEU A 58 0.73 17.28 -3.02
C LEU A 58 0.41 18.68 -2.47
N ASP A 59 -0.72 19.25 -2.88
CA ASP A 59 -1.33 20.44 -2.24
C ASP A 59 -1.76 20.17 -0.80
N LYS A 60 -2.03 18.89 -0.48
CA LYS A 60 -2.34 18.39 0.85
C LYS A 60 -1.19 17.60 1.50
N CYS A 61 0.05 17.62 0.94
CA CYS A 61 1.23 16.82 1.38
C CYS A 61 1.82 17.19 2.74
N ASN A 62 0.99 17.77 3.58
CA ASN A 62 1.22 17.99 4.99
C ASN A 62 0.88 16.70 5.78
N ALA A 63 0.17 15.74 5.16
CA ALA A 63 0.08 14.34 5.58
C ALA A 63 -0.04 13.42 4.34
N CYS A 64 1.08 13.24 3.64
CA CYS A 64 1.21 12.32 2.52
C CYS A 64 1.88 11.02 2.96
N ILE A 65 1.84 9.98 2.12
CA ILE A 65 2.53 8.72 2.40
C ILE A 65 3.99 8.72 1.98
N GLY A 66 4.36 9.61 1.05
CA GLY A 66 5.74 9.68 0.60
C GLY A 66 5.98 10.68 -0.50
N THR A 67 7.26 10.85 -0.81
CA THR A 67 7.75 11.76 -1.85
C THR A 67 8.88 11.16 -2.69
N SER A 68 9.31 9.94 -2.38
CA SER A 68 10.45 9.25 -3.00
C SER A 68 10.40 9.24 -4.53
N ILE A 69 9.21 9.08 -5.11
CA ILE A 69 9.04 8.93 -6.57
C ILE A 69 8.40 10.16 -7.23
N CYS A 70 8.14 11.25 -6.50
CA CYS A 70 7.48 12.43 -7.06
C CYS A 70 8.22 13.04 -8.25
N LYS A 71 9.56 13.03 -8.23
CA LYS A 71 10.38 13.54 -9.34
C LYS A 71 10.11 12.78 -10.64
N LYS A 72 9.82 11.47 -10.56
CA LYS A 72 9.51 10.62 -11.72
C LYS A 72 8.17 11.00 -12.35
N PHE A 73 7.16 11.31 -11.53
CA PHE A 73 5.91 11.90 -12.03
C PHE A 73 6.21 13.23 -12.75
N PHE A 74 6.85 14.20 -12.09
CA PHE A 74 7.09 15.51 -12.72
C PHE A 74 7.96 15.48 -13.98
N LYS A 75 8.79 14.45 -14.16
CA LYS A 75 9.63 14.25 -15.34
C LYS A 75 8.98 13.40 -16.44
N GLU A 76 7.71 13.02 -16.29
CA GLU A 76 7.03 12.11 -17.22
C GLU A 76 7.63 10.70 -17.31
N GLU A 77 8.40 10.29 -16.31
CA GLU A 77 8.97 8.93 -16.21
C GLU A 77 7.94 7.93 -15.63
N ILE A 78 6.79 8.42 -15.15
CA ILE A 78 5.57 7.66 -14.86
C ILE A 78 4.41 8.21 -15.70
N ARG A 79 3.68 7.32 -16.38
CA ARG A 79 2.53 7.69 -17.25
C ARG A 79 1.37 6.73 -17.02
N PHE A 80 0.14 7.23 -16.99
CA PHE A 80 -1.06 6.37 -16.93
C PHE A 80 -1.33 5.71 -18.29
N ASP A 81 -1.99 4.55 -18.34
CA ASP A 81 -2.27 3.87 -19.62
C ASP A 81 -3.31 4.60 -20.48
N THR A 82 -4.30 5.24 -19.86
CA THR A 82 -5.34 6.02 -20.55
C THR A 82 -4.83 7.32 -21.20
N TRP A 83 -3.51 7.51 -21.27
CA TRP A 83 -2.82 8.76 -21.60
C TRP A 83 -2.42 8.90 -23.08
N LEU A 84 -2.79 7.96 -23.95
CA LEU A 84 -2.27 7.86 -25.32
C LEU A 84 -2.87 8.84 -26.36
N SER A 85 -3.21 10.09 -26.02
CA SER A 85 -3.60 11.10 -27.04
C SER A 85 -3.36 12.55 -26.63
N SER A 86 -3.06 13.40 -27.61
CA SER A 86 -2.56 14.79 -27.54
C SER A 86 -3.42 15.84 -26.79
N HIS A 87 -4.55 15.44 -26.18
CA HIS A 87 -5.42 16.29 -25.36
C HIS A 87 -5.69 15.64 -24.01
N LEU A 88 -4.66 15.68 -23.17
CA LEU A 88 -4.44 14.88 -21.97
C LEU A 88 -5.36 15.26 -20.79
N LYS A 89 -6.31 14.38 -20.46
CA LYS A 89 -7.12 14.46 -19.23
C LYS A 89 -6.57 13.49 -18.19
N LEU A 90 -6.38 13.97 -16.96
CA LEU A 90 -6.10 13.10 -15.82
C LEU A 90 -7.21 12.05 -15.69
N PRO A 91 -6.89 10.79 -15.31
CA PRO A 91 -7.90 9.79 -15.10
C PRO A 91 -8.84 10.21 -13.95
N PRO A 92 -10.07 9.67 -13.89
CA PRO A 92 -11.04 10.05 -12.86
C PRO A 92 -10.46 9.90 -11.46
N SER A 93 -10.51 10.98 -10.66
CA SER A 93 -10.00 10.98 -9.28
C SER A 93 -10.79 10.09 -8.31
N SER A 94 -11.91 9.52 -8.76
CA SER A 94 -12.74 8.57 -8.01
C SER A 94 -12.16 7.15 -7.97
N LEU A 95 -11.32 6.77 -8.94
CA LEU A 95 -10.72 5.43 -8.99
C LEU A 95 -9.66 5.27 -7.89
N LEU A 96 -9.62 4.08 -7.30
CA LEU A 96 -8.62 3.72 -6.29
C LEU A 96 -7.28 3.29 -6.91
N SER A 97 -7.32 2.66 -8.09
CA SER A 97 -6.15 2.09 -8.74
C SER A 97 -6.15 2.48 -10.21
N TYR A 98 -4.97 2.70 -10.76
CA TYR A 98 -4.75 3.04 -12.16
C TYR A 98 -3.57 2.21 -12.69
N SER A 99 -3.70 1.72 -13.91
CA SER A 99 -2.58 1.12 -14.63
C SER A 99 -1.72 2.22 -15.27
N GLY A 100 -0.42 1.97 -15.33
CA GLY A 100 0.53 2.88 -15.94
C GLY A 100 1.84 2.23 -16.31
N ASN A 101 2.74 3.06 -16.84
CA ASN A 101 4.07 2.70 -17.26
C ASN A 101 5.11 3.52 -16.51
N TYR A 102 6.22 2.88 -16.15
CA TYR A 102 7.35 3.47 -15.46
C TYR A 102 8.64 3.22 -16.23
N THR A 103 9.56 4.19 -16.24
CA THR A 103 10.89 4.07 -16.83
C THR A 103 12.00 4.65 -15.95
N ASP A 104 13.18 4.03 -15.98
CA ASP A 104 14.40 4.54 -15.34
C ASP A 104 15.32 5.28 -16.32
N ASP A 105 15.29 4.91 -17.61
CA ASP A 105 16.27 5.28 -18.63
C ASP A 105 15.65 5.83 -19.93
N ALA A 106 14.33 6.09 -19.92
CA ALA A 106 13.50 6.50 -21.05
C ALA A 106 13.44 5.50 -22.23
N LYS A 107 14.16 4.38 -22.16
CA LYS A 107 14.23 3.36 -23.23
C LYS A 107 13.39 2.13 -22.91
N SER A 108 13.29 1.80 -21.62
CA SER A 108 12.52 0.64 -21.15
C SER A 108 11.34 1.09 -20.30
N TRP A 109 10.13 0.71 -20.72
CA TRP A 109 8.89 0.96 -19.97
C TRP A 109 8.43 -0.36 -19.34
N ARG A 110 8.08 -0.31 -18.05
CA ARG A 110 7.49 -1.44 -17.31
C ARG A 110 6.13 -1.06 -16.76
N LEU A 111 5.21 -2.03 -16.77
CA LEU A 111 3.87 -1.85 -16.22
C LEU A 111 3.92 -1.68 -14.71
N VAL A 112 3.17 -0.69 -14.21
CA VAL A 112 3.04 -0.37 -12.79
C VAL A 112 1.58 -0.13 -12.42
N ASP A 113 1.24 -0.48 -11.18
CA ASP A 113 -0.01 -0.10 -10.55
C ASP A 113 0.22 1.17 -9.73
N ILE A 114 -0.62 2.18 -9.97
CA ILE A 114 -0.64 3.45 -9.25
C ILE A 114 -1.90 3.46 -8.38
N THR A 115 -1.74 3.40 -7.07
CA THR A 115 -2.83 3.16 -6.13
C THR A 115 -2.98 4.29 -5.13
N ARG A 116 -4.21 4.75 -4.91
CA ARG A 116 -4.59 5.63 -3.80
C ARG A 116 -4.78 4.78 -2.56
N LEU A 117 -4.29 5.25 -1.42
CA LEU A 117 -4.46 4.57 -0.12
C LEU A 117 -5.91 4.38 0.30
N THR A 118 -6.75 5.32 -0.11
CA THR A 118 -8.14 5.40 0.28
C THR A 118 -8.87 6.20 -0.78
N SER A 119 -10.19 6.02 -0.87
CA SER A 119 -10.96 6.75 -1.87
C SER A 119 -10.87 8.25 -1.60
N LYS A 120 -11.00 9.07 -2.65
CA LYS A 120 -11.01 10.53 -2.48
C LYS A 120 -11.99 10.98 -1.39
N TYR A 121 -13.17 10.37 -1.36
CA TYR A 121 -14.19 10.65 -0.35
C TYR A 121 -13.73 10.31 1.07
N GLN A 122 -13.16 9.12 1.28
CA GLN A 122 -12.66 8.71 2.59
C GLN A 122 -11.47 9.55 3.05
N HIS A 123 -10.59 9.94 2.13
CA HIS A 123 -9.48 10.86 2.39
C HIS A 123 -10.01 12.22 2.84
N ASP A 124 -10.90 12.83 2.06
CA ASP A 124 -11.47 14.14 2.35
C ASP A 124 -12.26 14.14 3.68
N TRP A 125 -12.89 13.01 4.01
CA TRP A 125 -13.60 12.84 5.27
C TRP A 125 -12.67 12.67 6.47
N ALA A 126 -11.56 11.91 6.32
CA ALA A 126 -10.53 11.78 7.34
C ALA A 126 -9.88 13.15 7.63
N ASP A 127 -9.52 13.90 6.60
CA ASP A 127 -9.00 15.27 6.70
C ASP A 127 -9.99 16.16 7.46
N LYS A 128 -11.26 16.15 7.06
CA LYS A 128 -12.32 16.94 7.70
C LYS A 128 -12.45 16.60 9.18
N ARG A 129 -12.44 15.31 9.54
CA ARG A 129 -12.52 14.88 10.95
C ARG A 129 -11.33 15.37 11.78
N ILE A 130 -10.11 15.27 11.27
CA ILE A 130 -8.91 15.75 11.97
C ILE A 130 -8.98 17.28 12.14
N CYS A 131 -9.47 17.99 11.12
CA CYS A 131 -9.58 19.44 11.13
C CYS A 131 -10.68 19.99 12.05
N THR A 132 -11.88 19.40 12.02
CA THR A 132 -13.02 19.86 12.84
C THR A 132 -12.82 19.55 14.32
N SER A 133 -12.16 18.43 14.65
CA SER A 133 -11.88 18.06 16.04
C SER A 133 -10.80 18.91 16.70
N LEU A 134 -9.84 19.45 15.93
CA LEU A 134 -8.64 20.09 16.50
C LEU A 134 -8.56 21.61 16.36
N LEU A 135 -9.09 22.22 15.29
CA LEU A 135 -8.80 23.63 15.00
C LEU A 135 -10.01 24.55 15.03
N ARG A 136 -11.26 24.05 14.98
CA ARG A 136 -12.50 24.87 14.91
C ARG A 136 -12.43 26.03 13.88
N THR A 137 -11.56 25.94 12.85
CA THR A 137 -11.32 26.98 11.85
C THR A 137 -11.72 26.50 10.46
N ARG A 138 -12.08 27.44 9.56
CA ARG A 138 -12.41 27.15 8.15
C ARG A 138 -11.19 26.84 7.29
N SER A 139 -10.01 27.34 7.65
CA SER A 139 -8.73 26.96 7.03
C SER A 139 -7.99 25.98 7.96
N CYS A 140 -7.79 24.76 7.46
CA CYS A 140 -7.08 23.72 8.20
C CYS A 140 -5.86 23.27 7.40
N SER A 141 -4.67 23.49 7.97
CA SER A 141 -3.47 22.77 7.54
C SER A 141 -3.39 21.51 8.36
N LEU A 142 -3.53 20.35 7.71
CA LEU A 142 -3.52 19.04 8.37
C LEU A 142 -2.21 18.79 9.12
N GLU A 143 -1.07 19.20 8.56
CA GLU A 143 0.23 19.15 9.25
C GLU A 143 0.18 19.97 10.53
N ARG A 144 -0.35 21.19 10.48
CA ARG A 144 -0.44 22.04 11.68
C ARG A 144 -1.37 21.43 12.74
N ALA A 145 -2.46 20.81 12.31
CA ALA A 145 -3.39 20.11 13.20
C ALA A 145 -2.71 18.89 13.84
N LEU A 146 -2.14 18.00 13.03
CA LEU A 146 -1.45 16.79 13.49
C LEU A 146 -0.26 17.13 14.39
N ARG A 147 0.52 18.17 14.05
CA ARG A 147 1.63 18.66 14.86
C ARG A 147 1.20 19.06 16.27
N ARG A 148 -0.03 19.53 16.47
CA ARG A 148 -0.55 19.91 17.79
C ARG A 148 -1.04 18.72 18.61
N THR A 149 -1.21 17.54 18.01
CA THR A 149 -1.71 16.38 18.74
C THR A 149 -0.66 15.89 19.74
N GLN A 150 -1.12 15.49 20.94
CA GLN A 150 -0.24 14.91 21.95
C GLN A 150 0.50 13.67 21.43
N ARG A 151 -0.18 12.87 20.59
CA ARG A 151 0.42 11.68 19.94
C ARG A 151 1.64 12.07 19.10
N PHE A 152 1.50 13.04 18.20
CA PHE A 152 2.62 13.45 17.37
C PHE A 152 3.74 14.11 18.19
N GLN A 153 3.38 14.88 19.23
CA GLN A 153 4.37 15.46 20.14
C GLN A 153 5.20 14.41 20.88
N LYS A 154 4.60 13.26 21.24
CA LYS A 154 5.34 12.11 21.80
C LYS A 154 6.28 11.49 20.74
N TRP A 155 5.80 11.29 19.51
CA TRP A 155 6.59 10.76 18.40
C TRP A 155 7.82 11.61 18.06
N LEU A 156 7.69 12.93 18.08
CA LEU A 156 8.81 13.83 17.80
C LEU A 156 9.98 13.64 18.77
N ARG A 157 9.67 13.41 20.05
CA ARG A 157 10.65 13.22 21.13
C ARG A 157 11.16 11.78 21.25
N ALA A 158 10.46 10.84 20.62
CA ALA A 158 10.81 9.43 20.67
C ALA A 158 12.07 9.15 19.84
N LYS A 159 13.01 8.41 20.44
CA LYS A 159 14.20 7.90 19.78
C LYS A 159 13.97 6.55 19.09
N ARG A 160 12.94 5.81 19.48
CA ARG A 160 12.59 4.49 18.95
C ARG A 160 11.08 4.37 18.85
N LEU A 161 10.60 3.64 17.86
CA LEU A 161 9.18 3.35 17.72
C LEU A 161 8.80 2.22 18.67
N THR A 162 7.95 2.50 19.64
CA THR A 162 7.58 1.57 20.72
C THR A 162 6.08 1.27 20.70
N PRO A 163 5.63 0.15 21.30
CA PRO A 163 4.22 -0.24 21.31
C PRO A 163 3.27 0.84 21.86
N ASP A 164 3.69 1.61 22.88
CA ASP A 164 2.89 2.70 23.47
C ASP A 164 2.66 3.87 22.49
N LEU A 165 3.58 4.10 21.56
CA LEU A 165 3.47 5.17 20.57
C LEU A 165 2.47 4.83 19.46
N VAL A 166 2.31 3.55 19.14
CA VAL A 166 1.39 3.06 18.10
C VAL A 166 0.05 2.60 18.66
N GLN A 167 -0.09 2.51 19.98
CA GLN A 167 -1.31 2.05 20.62
C GLN A 167 -2.54 2.85 20.17
N GLY A 168 -3.62 2.13 19.86
CA GLY A 168 -4.89 2.71 19.42
C GLY A 168 -4.91 3.22 17.97
N LEU A 169 -3.86 2.99 17.17
CA LEU A 169 -3.99 3.10 15.71
C LEU A 169 -4.88 1.96 15.19
N SER A 170 -5.70 2.26 14.17
CA SER A 170 -6.71 1.33 13.64
C SER A 170 -6.17 0.31 12.64
N SER A 171 -4.91 0.43 12.21
CA SER A 171 -4.32 -0.48 11.24
C SER A 171 -4.24 -1.92 11.77
N PRO A 172 -4.66 -2.93 10.99
CA PRO A 172 -4.50 -4.34 11.36
C PRO A 172 -3.05 -4.75 11.64
N LEU A 173 -2.07 -4.13 10.96
CA LEU A 173 -0.63 -4.33 11.18
C LEU A 173 -0.23 -4.07 12.64
N LEU A 174 -0.93 -3.15 13.31
CA LEU A 174 -0.61 -2.66 14.66
C LEU A 174 -1.57 -3.18 15.74
N ARG A 175 -2.35 -4.23 15.45
CA ARG A 175 -3.23 -4.87 16.44
C ARG A 175 -2.44 -5.51 17.58
N CYS A 176 -1.30 -6.13 17.26
CA CYS A 176 -0.38 -6.80 18.20
C CYS A 176 1.06 -6.33 17.91
N PRO A 177 1.40 -5.07 18.22
CA PRO A 177 2.69 -4.50 17.85
C PRO A 177 3.80 -5.04 18.75
N SER A 178 4.68 -5.88 18.20
CA SER A 178 5.91 -6.31 18.87
C SER A 178 7.02 -5.29 18.65
N GLN A 179 8.00 -5.21 19.56
CA GLN A 179 9.11 -4.29 19.38
C GLN A 179 9.93 -4.66 18.13
N ARG A 180 10.08 -5.95 17.84
CA ARG A 180 10.79 -6.43 16.65
C ARG A 180 10.11 -6.03 15.33
N LEU A 181 8.79 -6.05 15.29
CA LEU A 181 8.01 -5.56 14.14
C LEU A 181 8.20 -4.05 13.95
N LEU A 182 8.11 -3.27 15.04
CA LEU A 182 8.27 -1.82 14.98
C LEU A 182 9.69 -1.40 14.59
N ASP A 183 10.71 -2.10 15.09
CA ASP A 183 12.10 -1.92 14.66
C ASP A 183 12.26 -2.20 13.17
N ARG A 184 11.62 -3.26 12.66
CA ARG A 184 11.65 -3.59 11.23
C ARG A 184 10.98 -2.49 10.39
N ILE A 185 9.87 -1.92 10.87
CA ILE A 185 9.21 -0.77 10.22
C ILE A 185 10.18 0.39 10.07
N VAL A 186 10.82 0.82 11.16
CA VAL A 186 11.76 1.97 11.11
C VAL A 186 12.97 1.64 10.23
N ARG A 187 13.54 0.44 10.39
CA ARG A 187 14.72 -0.01 9.63
C ARG A 187 14.51 -0.02 8.12
N ARG A 188 13.31 -0.37 7.66
CA ARG A 188 13.00 -0.57 6.23
C ARG A 188 12.16 0.56 5.62
N TYR A 189 11.91 1.64 6.35
CA TYR A 189 11.10 2.74 5.86
C TYR A 189 11.81 3.50 4.74
N ALA A 190 11.37 3.29 3.50
CA ALA A 190 12.03 3.74 2.28
C ALA A 190 11.78 5.22 1.94
N GLU A 191 10.88 5.90 2.67
CA GLU A 191 10.61 7.33 2.48
C GLU A 191 11.51 8.22 3.35
N GLY A 192 12.39 7.64 4.16
CA GLY A 192 13.44 8.34 4.92
C GLY A 192 14.81 8.32 4.22
N PRO A 193 15.74 9.22 4.57
CA PRO A 193 17.04 9.36 3.90
C PRO A 193 18.03 8.22 4.17
N ASP A 194 17.91 7.51 5.31
CA ASP A 194 18.86 6.46 5.74
C ASP A 194 18.14 5.20 6.26
N ALA A 195 17.91 4.22 5.39
CA ALA A 195 17.40 2.91 5.80
C ALA A 195 18.48 2.11 6.55
N GLY A 196 18.11 1.36 7.59
CA GLY A 196 19.01 0.46 8.32
C GLY A 196 19.00 0.62 9.85
N SER A 197 18.66 1.81 10.35
CA SER A 197 18.57 2.06 11.79
C SER A 197 17.22 1.65 12.39
N ILE A 198 17.21 1.14 13.62
CA ILE A 198 15.98 0.93 14.40
C ILE A 198 15.55 2.19 15.18
N TYR A 199 16.43 3.19 15.23
CA TYR A 199 16.19 4.46 15.90
C TYR A 199 15.63 5.48 14.93
N MET A 200 14.74 6.35 15.41
CA MET A 200 14.04 7.36 14.62
C MET A 200 14.82 8.67 14.46
N ASP A 201 16.08 8.73 14.90
CA ASP A 201 16.89 9.97 14.88
C ASP A 201 17.24 10.44 13.45
N HIS A 202 17.31 9.50 12.50
CA HIS A 202 17.53 9.79 11.08
C HIS A 202 16.27 10.29 10.35
N LEU A 203 15.09 10.16 10.97
CA LEU A 203 13.82 10.59 10.39
C LEU A 203 13.57 12.06 10.72
N THR A 204 13.35 12.88 9.70
CA THR A 204 12.94 14.27 9.92
C THR A 204 11.54 14.31 10.55
N ASP A 205 11.17 15.45 11.14
CA ASP A 205 9.79 15.70 11.59
C ASP A 205 8.74 15.34 10.54
N ARG A 206 9.02 15.64 9.26
CA ARG A 206 8.11 15.33 8.17
C ARG A 206 8.02 13.83 7.92
N ASP A 207 9.13 13.10 8.04
CA ASP A 207 9.17 11.65 7.85
C ASP A 207 8.44 10.93 8.98
N LYS A 208 8.63 11.38 10.23
CA LYS A 208 7.86 10.89 11.39
C LYS A 208 6.37 11.13 11.21
N LEU A 209 5.98 12.29 10.65
CA LEU A 209 4.57 12.63 10.39
C LEU A 209 3.97 11.75 9.29
N ARG A 210 4.70 11.54 8.19
CA ARG A 210 4.30 10.64 7.10
C ARG A 210 4.15 9.21 7.61
N LEU A 211 5.13 8.69 8.35
CA LEU A 211 5.08 7.34 8.91
C LEU A 211 3.86 7.16 9.83
N LEU A 212 3.62 8.10 10.75
CA LEU A 212 2.44 8.07 11.62
C LEU A 212 1.14 8.10 10.80
N TYR A 213 1.06 8.96 9.79
CA TYR A 213 -0.12 9.06 8.93
C TYR A 213 -0.38 7.76 8.16
N THR A 214 0.65 7.19 7.52
CA THR A 214 0.54 5.92 6.79
C THR A 214 0.06 4.81 7.71
N LEU A 215 0.69 4.66 8.89
CA LEU A 215 0.31 3.64 9.87
C LEU A 215 -1.10 3.83 10.43
N ALA A 216 -1.60 5.06 10.48
CA ALA A 216 -2.96 5.36 10.95
C ALA A 216 -4.02 5.10 9.88
N VAL A 217 -3.73 5.43 8.62
CA VAL A 217 -4.72 5.46 7.53
C VAL A 217 -4.74 4.17 6.73
N ASN A 218 -3.59 3.71 6.24
CA ASN A 218 -3.47 2.47 5.48
C ASN A 218 -2.03 1.97 5.50
N SER A 219 -1.81 0.79 6.10
CA SER A 219 -0.50 0.16 6.26
C SER A 219 0.00 -0.59 5.02
N HIS A 220 -0.76 -0.65 3.93
CA HIS A 220 -0.35 -1.33 2.70
C HIS A 220 1.04 -0.90 2.21
N PRO A 221 1.38 0.40 2.06
CA PRO A 221 2.72 0.80 1.65
C PRO A 221 3.82 0.35 2.61
N ILE A 222 3.53 0.28 3.92
CA ILE A 222 4.50 -0.16 4.93
C ILE A 222 4.79 -1.65 4.76
N LEU A 223 3.76 -2.49 4.59
CA LEU A 223 3.92 -3.93 4.39
C LEU A 223 4.81 -4.24 3.18
N LEU A 224 4.58 -3.56 2.07
CA LEU A 224 5.37 -3.73 0.83
C LEU A 224 6.85 -3.32 1.02
N GLN A 225 7.14 -2.36 1.90
CA GLN A 225 8.51 -1.93 2.20
C GLN A 225 9.22 -2.88 3.18
N ILE A 226 8.52 -3.32 4.23
CA ILE A 226 9.11 -4.10 5.30
C ILE A 226 9.19 -5.59 4.95
N PHE A 227 8.39 -6.07 3.99
CA PHE A 227 8.39 -7.44 3.49
C PHE A 227 8.54 -7.41 1.95
N PRO A 228 9.74 -7.13 1.44
CA PRO A 228 9.93 -6.86 0.01
C PRO A 228 9.95 -8.16 -0.81
N ASP A 229 9.56 -8.05 -2.09
CA ASP A 229 9.54 -9.16 -3.05
C ASP A 229 10.90 -9.83 -3.23
N VAL A 230 11.98 -9.03 -3.19
CA VAL A 230 13.36 -9.52 -3.33
C VAL A 230 13.81 -10.44 -2.20
N GLU A 231 13.09 -10.47 -1.07
CA GLU A 231 13.30 -11.39 0.04
C GLU A 231 12.35 -12.60 -0.01
N GLY A 232 11.64 -12.79 -1.13
CA GLY A 232 10.70 -13.91 -1.33
C GLY A 232 9.31 -13.69 -0.74
N TRP A 233 8.99 -12.48 -0.27
CA TRP A 233 7.65 -12.18 0.22
C TRP A 233 6.63 -12.03 -0.91
N PRO A 234 5.38 -12.51 -0.72
CA PRO A 234 4.37 -12.53 -1.77
C PRO A 234 3.66 -11.16 -1.90
N PHE A 235 4.43 -10.08 -2.02
CA PHE A 235 3.92 -8.73 -2.28
C PHE A 235 4.47 -8.14 -3.58
N PRO A 236 3.75 -7.23 -4.24
CA PRO A 236 4.29 -6.46 -5.34
C PRO A 236 5.45 -5.58 -4.92
N ARG A 237 6.45 -5.44 -5.80
CA ARG A 237 7.59 -4.57 -5.56
C ARG A 237 7.13 -3.14 -5.34
N TYR A 238 7.48 -2.58 -4.18
CA TYR A 238 7.34 -1.16 -3.88
C TYR A 238 8.31 -0.35 -4.75
N LEU A 239 7.81 0.61 -5.54
CA LEU A 239 8.67 1.49 -6.35
C LEU A 239 8.83 2.87 -5.71
N GLY A 240 7.83 3.31 -4.93
CA GLY A 240 7.87 4.58 -4.25
C GLY A 240 6.48 5.19 -4.10
N SER A 241 6.43 6.35 -3.45
CA SER A 241 5.19 7.08 -3.22
C SER A 241 5.33 8.55 -3.61
N CYS A 242 4.22 9.14 -4.05
CA CYS A 242 4.12 10.56 -4.26
C CYS A 242 2.77 11.11 -3.78
N GLY A 243 2.82 11.95 -2.74
CA GLY A 243 1.62 12.48 -2.13
C GLY A 243 0.80 11.35 -1.52
N CYS A 244 -0.43 11.14 -2.01
CA CYS A 244 -1.31 10.06 -1.54
C CYS A 244 -1.34 8.84 -2.47
N LEU A 245 -0.44 8.81 -3.46
CA LEU A 245 -0.31 7.73 -4.43
C LEU A 245 0.90 6.86 -4.13
N LEU A 246 0.68 5.56 -4.17
CA LEU A 246 1.67 4.51 -4.15
C LEU A 246 1.92 4.04 -5.59
N VAL A 247 3.17 3.72 -5.92
CA VAL A 247 3.55 3.05 -7.18
C VAL A 247 4.17 1.70 -6.85
N SER A 248 3.66 0.65 -7.49
CA SER A 248 4.13 -0.73 -7.32
C SER A 248 4.17 -1.49 -8.65
N ALA A 249 4.82 -2.65 -8.68
CA ALA A 249 4.77 -3.53 -9.84
C ALA A 249 3.33 -3.92 -10.19
N SER A 250 2.98 -3.91 -11.48
CA SER A 250 1.59 -4.12 -11.92
C SER A 250 1.15 -5.56 -11.75
N THR A 251 -0.12 -5.76 -11.37
CA THR A 251 -0.77 -7.06 -11.23
C THR A 251 -2.17 -7.04 -11.82
N ARG A 252 -2.67 -8.19 -12.22
CA ARG A 252 -4.09 -8.37 -12.55
C ARG A 252 -4.83 -8.95 -11.35
N PRO A 253 -6.03 -8.46 -10.98
CA PRO A 253 -6.75 -9.00 -9.85
C PRO A 253 -7.14 -10.47 -10.10
N LEU A 254 -7.17 -11.30 -9.05
CA LEU A 254 -7.44 -12.73 -9.19
C LEU A 254 -8.80 -13.02 -9.84
N CYS A 255 -9.79 -12.13 -9.66
CA CYS A 255 -11.11 -12.27 -10.26
C CYS A 255 -11.10 -12.26 -11.79
N ASP A 256 -10.09 -11.68 -12.44
CA ASP A 256 -9.90 -11.75 -13.89
C ASP A 256 -9.71 -13.19 -14.40
N PHE A 257 -9.35 -14.13 -13.51
CA PHE A 257 -9.02 -15.51 -13.83
C PHE A 257 -10.15 -16.49 -13.46
N PHE A 258 -11.32 -16.02 -12.99
CA PHE A 258 -12.43 -16.90 -12.63
C PHE A 258 -13.00 -17.69 -13.82
N GLY A 259 -12.84 -17.18 -15.05
CA GLY A 259 -13.18 -17.88 -16.29
C GLY A 259 -11.99 -18.53 -17.00
N ALA A 260 -10.84 -18.68 -16.33
CA ALA A 260 -9.65 -19.28 -16.93
C ALA A 260 -9.82 -20.80 -17.16
N ALA A 261 -8.95 -21.38 -17.99
CA ALA A 261 -8.91 -22.82 -18.21
C ALA A 261 -8.68 -23.59 -16.89
N PRO A 262 -9.22 -24.82 -16.74
CA PRO A 262 -9.12 -25.60 -15.50
C PRO A 262 -7.68 -25.76 -14.98
N GLU A 263 -6.72 -25.91 -15.87
CA GLU A 263 -5.30 -26.07 -15.53
C GLU A 263 -4.73 -24.79 -14.89
N VAL A 264 -5.09 -23.62 -15.42
CA VAL A 264 -4.70 -22.31 -14.87
C VAL A 264 -5.38 -22.09 -13.52
N ALA A 265 -6.67 -22.43 -13.41
CA ALA A 265 -7.40 -22.30 -12.15
C ALA A 265 -6.81 -23.21 -11.05
N ALA A 266 -6.46 -24.46 -11.38
CA ALA A 266 -5.83 -25.40 -10.47
C ALA A 266 -4.45 -24.93 -10.02
N ASP A 267 -3.63 -24.40 -10.95
CA ASP A 267 -2.33 -23.83 -10.63
C ASP A 267 -2.44 -22.62 -9.69
N LEU A 268 -3.32 -21.66 -10.00
CA LEU A 268 -3.55 -20.49 -9.14
C LEU A 268 -4.09 -20.89 -7.76
N ALA A 269 -4.96 -21.90 -7.67
CA ALA A 269 -5.44 -22.41 -6.39
C ALA A 269 -4.30 -23.02 -5.55
N LEU A 270 -3.39 -23.77 -6.18
CA LEU A 270 -2.21 -24.32 -5.52
C LEU A 270 -1.27 -23.21 -5.04
N GLN A 271 -1.02 -22.20 -5.88
CA GLN A 271 -0.20 -21.04 -5.52
C GLN A 271 -0.82 -20.25 -4.35
N LEU A 272 -2.15 -20.08 -4.32
CA LEU A 272 -2.85 -19.43 -3.21
C LEU A 272 -2.61 -20.18 -1.89
N LEU A 273 -2.71 -21.51 -1.89
CA LEU A 273 -2.41 -22.33 -0.70
C LEU A 273 -0.95 -22.19 -0.27
N ALA A 274 -0.01 -22.13 -1.22
CA ALA A 274 1.41 -21.91 -0.94
C ALA A 274 1.67 -20.54 -0.31
N VAL A 275 1.04 -19.48 -0.83
CA VAL A 275 1.09 -18.12 -0.26
C VAL A 275 0.51 -18.12 1.16
N LEU A 276 -0.68 -18.68 1.37
CA LEU A 276 -1.27 -18.73 2.71
C LEU A 276 -0.39 -19.50 3.71
N ARG A 277 0.28 -20.55 3.26
CA ARG A 277 1.23 -21.31 4.07
C ARG A 277 2.47 -20.49 4.45
N SER A 278 3.06 -19.73 3.51
CA SER A 278 4.23 -18.89 3.81
C SER A 278 3.88 -17.72 4.74
N MET A 279 2.65 -17.20 4.62
CA MET A 279 2.10 -16.19 5.53
C MET A 279 1.84 -16.74 6.93
N ALA A 280 1.53 -18.04 7.06
CA ALA A 280 1.38 -18.70 8.35
C ALA A 280 2.72 -19.09 8.96
N THR A 281 3.68 -19.55 8.17
CA THR A 281 4.98 -20.08 8.61
C THR A 281 6.10 -19.56 7.71
N ASN A 282 7.00 -18.77 8.28
CA ASN A 282 8.14 -18.16 7.60
C ASN A 282 9.34 -18.06 8.55
N ASP A 283 10.51 -17.83 7.96
CA ASP A 283 11.81 -17.81 8.65
C ASP A 283 11.95 -16.65 9.65
N LEU A 284 11.09 -15.63 9.55
CA LEU A 284 11.07 -14.50 10.48
C LEU A 284 10.13 -14.73 11.67
N ASN A 285 9.45 -15.88 11.78
CA ASN A 285 8.49 -16.18 12.84
C ASN A 285 7.35 -15.14 12.96
N TYR A 286 6.94 -14.53 11.85
CA TYR A 286 5.72 -13.72 11.80
C TYR A 286 4.53 -14.57 11.38
N PHE A 287 3.36 -14.31 11.97
CA PHE A 287 2.09 -14.83 11.50
C PHE A 287 1.29 -13.70 10.87
N PHE A 288 0.86 -13.87 9.63
CA PHE A 288 0.02 -12.91 8.96
C PHE A 288 -1.43 -13.38 8.95
N TYR A 289 -2.35 -12.44 9.13
CA TYR A 289 -3.77 -12.74 9.09
C TYR A 289 -4.52 -11.64 8.35
N PHE A 290 -5.55 -12.02 7.61
CA PHE A 290 -6.44 -11.08 6.94
C PHE A 290 -7.60 -10.75 7.87
N THR A 291 -7.89 -9.46 8.03
CA THR A 291 -9.15 -9.02 8.67
C THR A 291 -10.33 -9.07 7.70
N ARG A 292 -10.05 -9.02 6.40
CA ARG A 292 -10.99 -9.17 5.30
C ARG A 292 -10.24 -9.60 4.04
N VAL A 293 -10.88 -10.44 3.23
CA VAL A 293 -10.45 -10.82 1.88
C VAL A 293 -11.56 -10.45 0.91
N ASP A 294 -11.19 -9.84 -0.21
CA ASP A 294 -12.08 -9.46 -1.30
C ASP A 294 -11.43 -9.76 -2.67
N ALA A 295 -12.17 -9.50 -3.75
CA ALA A 295 -11.73 -9.77 -5.13
C ALA A 295 -10.44 -9.02 -5.53
N GLY A 296 -10.07 -7.95 -4.82
CA GLY A 296 -8.87 -7.16 -5.06
C GLY A 296 -7.67 -7.55 -4.20
N THR A 297 -7.85 -8.45 -3.23
CA THR A 297 -6.82 -8.85 -2.25
C THR A 297 -5.66 -9.60 -2.91
N PHE A 298 -5.97 -10.53 -3.82
CA PHE A 298 -4.96 -11.30 -4.55
C PHE A 298 -4.85 -10.82 -5.99
N GLY A 299 -3.66 -10.96 -6.55
CA GLY A 299 -3.40 -10.67 -7.94
C GLY A 299 -2.38 -11.63 -8.55
N VAL A 300 -2.29 -11.60 -9.87
CA VAL A 300 -1.41 -12.44 -10.67
C VAL A 300 -0.54 -11.54 -11.52
N PHE A 301 0.78 -11.77 -11.51
CA PHE A 301 1.71 -11.09 -12.41
C PHE A 301 1.58 -11.61 -13.85
N SER A 302 2.18 -10.89 -14.79
CA SER A 302 2.24 -11.31 -16.20
C SER A 302 2.93 -12.65 -16.42
N ASN A 303 3.80 -13.08 -15.50
CA ASN A 303 4.47 -14.38 -15.52
C ASN A 303 3.66 -15.51 -14.87
N GLY A 304 2.41 -15.26 -14.47
CA GLY A 304 1.50 -16.28 -13.92
C GLY A 304 1.61 -16.53 -12.43
N HIS A 305 2.51 -15.84 -11.73
CA HIS A 305 2.66 -16.03 -10.29
C HIS A 305 1.63 -15.21 -9.47
N LEU A 306 1.04 -15.84 -8.44
CA LEU A 306 0.04 -15.28 -7.54
C LEU A 306 0.68 -14.58 -6.32
N PHE A 307 0.17 -13.39 -5.99
CA PHE A 307 0.66 -12.53 -4.90
C PHE A 307 -0.50 -11.86 -4.14
N ILE A 308 -0.17 -11.28 -2.99
CA ILE A 308 -1.07 -10.44 -2.20
C ILE A 308 -0.97 -9.02 -2.76
N ARG A 309 -1.95 -8.66 -3.59
CA ARG A 309 -2.04 -7.37 -4.27
C ARG A 309 -2.43 -6.24 -3.31
N ASP A 310 -3.43 -6.45 -2.47
CA ASP A 310 -3.85 -5.49 -1.45
C ASP A 310 -3.55 -6.03 -0.05
N ALA A 311 -2.68 -5.30 0.67
CA ALA A 311 -2.23 -5.63 2.01
C ALA A 311 -2.87 -4.72 3.08
N SER A 312 -3.86 -3.90 2.71
CA SER A 312 -4.48 -2.93 3.62
C SER A 312 -5.24 -3.58 4.79
N THR A 313 -5.68 -4.83 4.62
CA THR A 313 -6.43 -5.60 5.61
C THR A 313 -5.55 -6.62 6.37
N LEU A 314 -4.26 -6.69 6.05
CA LEU A 314 -3.31 -7.62 6.67
C LEU A 314 -2.83 -7.12 8.03
N GLY A 315 -2.96 -7.98 9.02
CA GLY A 315 -2.28 -7.86 10.30
C GLY A 315 -1.11 -8.82 10.43
N VAL A 316 -0.20 -8.51 11.35
CA VAL A 316 1.00 -9.28 11.63
C VAL A 316 1.08 -9.54 13.13
N ILE A 317 1.39 -10.77 13.51
CA ILE A 317 1.67 -11.18 14.88
C ILE A 317 3.09 -11.71 14.91
N ASP A 318 3.88 -11.20 15.83
CA ASP A 318 5.20 -11.73 16.12
C ASP A 318 5.09 -12.96 17.02
N LYS A 319 5.43 -14.15 16.51
CA LYS A 319 5.36 -15.38 17.29
C LYS A 319 6.53 -15.53 18.26
N GLU A 320 7.65 -14.85 18.03
CA GLU A 320 8.85 -14.98 18.86
C GLU A 320 8.72 -14.14 20.14
N GLU A 321 8.26 -12.89 19.99
CA GLU A 321 8.00 -12.03 21.15
C GLU A 321 6.70 -12.43 21.88
N GLY A 322 5.74 -13.07 21.19
CA GLY A 322 4.51 -13.58 21.78
C GLY A 322 4.67 -14.86 22.64
N THR A 323 5.86 -15.46 22.68
CA THR A 323 6.18 -16.62 23.53
C THR A 323 6.87 -16.27 24.85
N GLN A 324 7.17 -15.00 25.10
CA GLN A 324 7.74 -14.48 26.35
C GLN A 324 6.67 -13.91 27.28
#